data_AF-A0A917MWP8-F1
#
_entry.id   AF-A0A917MWP8-F1
#
_cell.length_a   1.000
_cell.length_b   1.000
_cell.length_c   1.000
_cell.angle_alpha   90.00
_cell.angle_beta   90.00
_cell.angle_gamma   90.00
#
_symmetry.space_group_name_H-M   'P 1'
#
loop_
_entity.id
_entity.type
_entity.pdbx_description
1 polymer ?
#
loop_
_entity_poly.entity_id
_entity_poly.type
_entity_poly.pdbx_seq_one_letter_code
_entity_poly.pdbx_strand_id
1 'polypeptide(L)'
;MAVNPISVEEVNQLHEYFNSVHDRIPKELFLTGAEKVNDVPWLINECFHFLSDGSIPGRIQNMRVDMLKRIKAAVEKHLAA
;
A
#
# COMPACT_ATOMS: atom_id res chain seq x y z
N MET A 1 -19.14 15.05 3.18
CA MET A 1 -18.01 14.42 3.91
C MET A 1 -16.73 14.95 3.28
N ALA A 2 -15.92 15.68 4.04
CA ALA A 2 -14.66 16.21 3.54
C ALA A 2 -13.72 15.03 3.26
N VAL A 3 -13.32 14.87 1.99
CA VAL A 3 -12.24 13.96 1.63
C VAL A 3 -10.99 14.68 2.08
N ASN A 4 -10.37 14.24 3.17
CA ASN A 4 -9.10 14.81 3.59
C ASN A 4 -8.13 14.69 2.41
N PRO A 5 -7.44 15.79 2.03
CA PRO A 5 -6.39 15.71 1.04
C PRO A 5 -5.36 14.70 1.55
N ILE A 6 -4.92 13.82 0.65
CA ILE A 6 -3.92 12.82 0.99
C ILE A 6 -2.64 13.56 1.36
N SER A 7 -2.14 13.31 2.55
CA SER A 7 -0.85 13.86 2.96
C SER A 7 0.24 13.25 2.10
N VAL A 8 0.90 14.07 1.29
CA VAL A 8 2.05 13.66 0.46
C VAL A 8 3.14 13.04 1.32
N GLU A 9 3.33 13.55 2.55
CA GLU A 9 4.24 12.97 3.55
C GLU A 9 3.90 11.50 3.88
N GLU A 10 2.63 11.15 3.99
CA GLU A 10 2.21 9.79 4.33
C GLU A 10 2.49 8.82 3.18
N VAL A 11 2.25 9.26 1.94
CA VAL A 11 2.59 8.47 0.74
C VAL A 11 4.10 8.26 0.64
N ASN A 12 4.90 9.30 0.92
CA ASN A 12 6.36 9.20 0.95
C ASN A 12 6.85 8.22 2.02
N GLN A 13 6.31 8.28 3.23
CA GLN A 13 6.66 7.33 4.30
C GLN A 13 6.33 5.88 3.94
N LEU A 14 5.20 5.64 3.27
CA LEU A 14 4.86 4.31 2.77
C LEU A 14 5.84 3.86 1.68
N HIS A 15 6.21 4.76 0.77
CA HIS A 15 7.16 4.46 -0.30
C HIS A 15 8.55 4.14 0.24
N GLU A 16 9.06 4.91 1.20
CA GLU A 16 10.34 4.63 1.88
C GLU A 16 10.30 3.30 2.63
N TYR A 17 9.21 3.01 3.34
CA TYR A 17 9.04 1.74 4.03
C TYR A 17 9.12 0.56 3.07
N PHE A 18 8.31 0.57 1.99
CA PHE A 18 8.27 -0.55 1.04
C PHE A 18 9.56 -0.70 0.23
N ASN A 19 10.29 0.39 -0.02
CA ASN A 19 11.64 0.29 -0.59
C ASN A 19 12.63 -0.33 0.39
N SER A 20 12.59 0.05 1.67
CA SER A 20 13.47 -0.47 2.71
C SER A 20 13.28 -1.97 2.97
N VAL A 21 12.03 -2.45 2.88
CA VAL A 21 11.72 -3.87 3.06
C VAL A 21 11.58 -4.62 1.74
N HIS A 22 11.91 -4.02 0.58
CA HIS A 22 11.62 -4.56 -0.76
C HIS A 22 12.08 -6.03 -0.93
N ASP A 23 13.31 -6.33 -0.55
CA ASP A 23 13.89 -7.69 -0.61
C ASP A 23 13.20 -8.70 0.30
N ARG A 24 12.42 -8.22 1.28
CA ARG A 24 11.71 -9.02 2.28
C ARG A 24 10.20 -9.05 2.06
N ILE A 25 9.69 -8.37 1.03
CA ILE A 25 8.25 -8.40 0.71
C ILE A 25 7.92 -9.79 0.15
N PRO A 26 7.02 -10.55 0.79
CA PRO A 26 6.60 -11.83 0.26
C PRO A 26 5.80 -11.63 -1.02
N LYS A 27 6.00 -12.51 -2.00
CA LYS A 27 5.23 -12.48 -3.24
C LYS A 27 3.73 -12.67 -2.98
N GLU A 28 3.40 -13.53 -2.01
CA GLU A 28 2.03 -13.82 -1.61
C GLU A 28 1.81 -13.46 -0.14
N LEU A 29 0.71 -12.77 0.17
CA LEU A 29 0.40 -12.31 1.53
C LEU A 29 -1.10 -12.31 1.77
N PHE A 30 -1.48 -12.73 2.97
CA PHE A 30 -2.85 -12.59 3.46
C PHE A 30 -3.04 -11.18 4.02
N LEU A 31 -3.82 -10.34 3.32
CA LEU A 31 -4.22 -9.02 3.83
C LEU A 31 -5.26 -9.16 4.94
N THR A 32 -6.13 -10.14 4.80
CA THR A 32 -7.10 -10.54 5.82
C THR A 32 -7.17 -12.06 5.89
N GLY A 33 -7.84 -12.63 6.90
CA GLY A 33 -7.99 -14.09 7.03
C GLY A 33 -8.68 -14.79 5.85
N ALA A 34 -9.35 -14.03 4.97
CA ALA A 34 -9.99 -14.53 3.75
C ALA A 34 -9.38 -13.97 2.46
N GLU A 35 -8.68 -12.83 2.52
CA GLU A 35 -8.14 -12.15 1.34
C GLU A 35 -6.64 -12.40 1.21
N LYS A 36 -6.28 -13.17 0.19
CA LYS A 36 -4.88 -13.45 -0.20
C LYS A 36 -4.53 -12.67 -1.45
N VAL A 37 -3.43 -11.93 -1.38
CA VAL A 37 -2.78 -11.33 -2.54
C VAL A 37 -1.69 -12.27 -3.01
N ASN A 38 -1.70 -12.61 -4.30
CA ASN A 38 -0.70 -13.52 -4.88
C ASN A 38 0.50 -12.78 -5.52
N ASP A 39 0.40 -11.45 -5.63
CA ASP A 39 1.49 -10.59 -6.12
C ASP A 39 1.50 -9.25 -5.38
N VAL A 40 2.08 -9.26 -4.18
CA VAL A 40 2.15 -8.08 -3.32
C VAL A 40 3.03 -6.98 -3.90
N PRO A 41 4.24 -7.27 -4.44
CA PRO A 41 5.07 -6.24 -5.06
C PRO A 41 4.35 -5.54 -6.22
N TRP A 42 3.64 -6.30 -7.07
CA TRP A 42 2.84 -5.71 -8.14
C TRP A 42 1.73 -4.82 -7.61
N LEU A 43 0.99 -5.27 -6.59
CA LEU A 43 -0.10 -4.49 -5.99
C LEU A 43 0.39 -3.17 -5.37
N ILE A 44 1.54 -3.20 -4.69
CA ILE A 44 2.17 -2.00 -4.13
C ILE A 44 2.50 -1.00 -5.25
N ASN A 45 3.14 -1.48 -6.32
CA ASN A 45 3.51 -0.65 -7.47
C ASN A 45 2.27 -0.05 -8.17
N GLU A 46 1.22 -0.83 -8.37
CA GLU A 46 -0.08 -0.36 -8.88
C GLU A 46 -0.67 0.75 -8.00
N CYS A 47 -0.68 0.56 -6.69
CA CYS A 47 -1.15 1.60 -5.77
C CYS A 47 -0.36 2.90 -5.93
N PHE A 48 0.97 2.85 -5.97
CA PHE A 48 1.80 4.05 -6.17
C PHE A 48 1.64 4.67 -7.56
N HIS A 49 1.39 3.87 -8.59
CA HIS A 49 1.07 4.34 -9.93
C HIS A 49 -0.24 5.16 -9.92
N PHE A 50 -1.30 4.65 -9.29
CA PHE A 50 -2.56 5.39 -9.12
C PHE A 50 -2.42 6.66 -8.27
N LEU A 51 -1.50 6.66 -7.29
CA LEU A 51 -1.24 7.84 -6.46
C LEU A 51 -0.44 8.92 -7.20
N SER A 52 0.37 8.51 -8.19
CA SER A 52 1.14 9.42 -9.04
C SER A 52 0.30 10.00 -10.19
N ASP A 53 -0.82 9.36 -10.54
CA ASP A 53 -1.74 9.82 -11.57
C ASP A 53 -2.67 10.92 -11.04
N GLY A 54 -2.40 12.16 -11.45
CA GLY A 54 -3.21 13.34 -11.11
C GLY A 54 -4.62 13.36 -11.73
N SER A 55 -4.93 12.43 -12.63
CA SER A 55 -6.27 12.24 -13.21
C SER A 55 -7.19 11.42 -12.30
N ILE A 56 -6.62 10.74 -11.30
CA ILE A 56 -7.38 9.88 -10.39
C ILE A 56 -8.08 10.73 -9.31
N PRO A 57 -9.39 10.53 -9.09
CA PRO A 57 -10.09 11.25 -8.03
C PRO A 57 -9.46 11.00 -6.66
N GLY A 58 -9.34 12.04 -5.83
CA GLY A 58 -8.74 11.94 -4.50
C GLY A 58 -9.39 10.89 -3.57
N ARG A 59 -10.66 10.55 -3.80
CA ARG A 59 -11.33 9.43 -3.11
C ARG A 59 -10.67 8.08 -3.43
N ILE A 60 -10.37 7.83 -4.71
CA ILE A 60 -9.73 6.59 -5.15
C ILE A 60 -8.30 6.54 -4.66
N GLN A 61 -7.57 7.66 -4.76
CA GLN A 61 -6.23 7.76 -4.19
C GLN A 61 -6.24 7.43 -2.68
N ASN A 62 -7.21 7.94 -1.90
CA ASN A 62 -7.34 7.63 -0.47
C ASN A 62 -7.56 6.11 -0.23
N MET A 63 -8.37 5.46 -1.07
CA MET A 63 -8.56 4.00 -0.99
C MET A 63 -7.27 3.23 -1.29
N ARG A 64 -6.43 3.73 -2.21
CA ARG A 64 -5.12 3.13 -2.51
C ARG A 64 -4.13 3.31 -1.37
N VAL A 65 -4.14 4.46 -0.70
CA VAL A 65 -3.34 4.66 0.53
C VAL A 65 -3.78 3.72 1.64
N ASP A 66 -5.09 3.55 1.87
CA ASP A 66 -5.60 2.59 2.86
C ASP A 66 -5.16 1.16 2.54
N MET A 67 -5.19 0.78 1.26
CA MET A 67 -4.68 -0.51 0.79
C MET A 67 -3.19 -0.68 1.11
N LEU A 68 -2.35 0.31 0.81
CA LEU A 68 -0.91 0.29 1.14
C LEU A 68 -0.67 0.15 2.65
N LYS A 69 -1.46 0.83 3.49
CA LYS A 69 -1.37 0.69 4.95
C LYS A 69 -1.70 -0.73 5.42
N ARG A 70 -2.73 -1.36 4.84
CA ARG A 70 -3.08 -2.77 5.14
C ARG A 70 -1.99 -3.73 4.72
N ILE A 71 -1.44 -3.53 3.52
CA ILE A 71 -0.30 -4.34 3.03
C ILE A 71 0.89 -4.19 3.99
N LYS A 72 1.22 -2.96 4.40
CA LYS A 72 2.28 -2.70 5.38
C LYS A 72 2.05 -3.50 6.66
N ALA A 73 0.88 -3.39 7.27
CA ALA A 73 0.56 -4.11 8.51
C ALA A 73 0.64 -5.64 8.34
N ALA A 74 0.23 -6.17 7.19
CA ALA A 74 0.32 -7.59 6.89
C ALA A 74 1.78 -8.04 6.67
N VAL A 75 2.61 -7.22 5.99
CA VAL A 75 4.05 -7.47 5.82
C VAL A 75 4.76 -7.43 7.17
N GLU A 76 4.49 -6.43 8.02
CA GLU A 76 5.05 -6.35 9.37
C GLU A 76 4.71 -7.59 10.21
N LYS A 77 3.46 -8.07 10.13
CA LYS A 77 3.06 -9.32 10.80
C LYS A 77 3.79 -10.54 10.24
N HIS A 78 4.01 -10.60 8.93
CA HIS A 78 4.74 -11.70 8.30
C HIS A 78 6.22 -11.69 8.66
N LEU A 79 6.84 -10.50 8.76
CA LEU A 79 8.25 -10.36 9.13
C LEU A 79 8.52 -10.54 10.64
N ALA A 80 7.50 -10.39 11.48
CA ALA A 80 7.57 -10.62 12.91
C ALA A 80 7.26 -12.08 13.31
N ALA A 81 6.76 -12.89 12.38
CA ALA A 81 6.49 -14.32 12.56
C ALA A 81 7.71 -15.18 12.18
#